data_AF-A0A2K4FC08-F1
#
_entry.id   AF-A0A2K4FC08-F1
#
_cell.length_a   1.000
_cell.length_b   1.000
_cell.length_c   1.000
_cell.angle_alpha   90.00
_cell.angle_beta   90.00
_cell.angle_gamma   90.00
#
_symmetry.space_group_name_H-M   'P 1'
#
loop_
_entity.id
_entity.type
_entity.pdbx_description
1 polymer ?
#
loop_
_entity_poly.entity_id
_entity_poly.type
_entity_poly.pdbx_seq_one_letter_code
_entity_poly.pdbx_strand_id
1 'polypeptide(L)'
;MANTQELTDQIVQAIGGIENVDNVINCMTRVRVQLHYNDHVDFDELKAIDGVLGVVQDERLQIVVGPGTASKVANYMEELQQSHPSTLTNDDLGGTAKERAEARAQENKQNYQSQQKSGPFQKFFKTIANIFIPLIPAFIGAGLIGGIGAVIENMLTAHVISGAFFTQLVTIFGVIKDGMLAYLAIFTGINAAKEFGATPGLGGVIGGTTLLTGLGDDKAITNLFTGEHLQAGQGGIIGVIFAVWLLSLIEKRLHKVIPNEVDIIITPTITLLIIGLLTVFIIMPLAGFVSDGLVGVINWIISVGGIFSGFIIGAFFLPLVMLGLHHIFTPIHIEMINKMGATYLLPIAAMAGAGQVGAALALWVRCRKNKTLRDTLKGALPVGILGIGEPLIYGVTLPLGRPFFTACLGGGVGGAVIGGIGHIGATAVGPSGWSLLPLISDHMYLGYIVGLFAAYIGGFVFTYLFGTTKAMRNSDTLGD
;
A
#
# COMPACT_ATOMS: atom_id res chain seq x y z
N MET A 1 -12.46 2.45 -47.27
CA MET A 1 -11.79 2.14 -45.99
C MET A 1 -11.14 3.42 -45.54
N ALA A 2 -11.69 4.08 -44.52
CA ALA A 2 -11.12 5.30 -43.98
C ALA A 2 -9.64 5.08 -43.63
N ASN A 3 -8.81 6.08 -43.86
CA ASN A 3 -7.41 6.05 -43.46
C ASN A 3 -7.37 5.79 -41.94
N THR A 4 -6.59 4.82 -41.47
CA THR A 4 -6.56 4.49 -40.03
C THR A 4 -6.08 5.66 -39.16
N GLN A 5 -5.29 6.57 -39.72
CA GLN A 5 -4.94 7.84 -39.06
C GLN A 5 -6.16 8.75 -38.90
N GLU A 6 -6.92 8.97 -39.96
CA GLU A 6 -8.14 9.79 -39.94
C GLU A 6 -9.21 9.23 -38.98
N LEU A 7 -9.35 7.90 -38.95
CA LEU A 7 -10.19 7.22 -37.95
C LEU A 7 -9.68 7.46 -36.52
N THR A 8 -8.36 7.44 -36.31
CA THR A 8 -7.77 7.68 -34.99
C THR A 8 -7.98 9.13 -34.56
N ASP A 9 -7.78 10.09 -35.45
CA ASP A 9 -7.97 11.52 -35.17
C ASP A 9 -9.42 11.83 -34.78
N GLN A 10 -10.40 11.27 -35.51
CA GLN A 10 -11.82 11.40 -35.20
C GLN A 10 -12.17 10.79 -33.83
N ILE A 11 -11.61 9.61 -33.52
CA ILE A 11 -11.81 8.97 -32.22
C ILE A 11 -11.21 9.84 -31.10
N VAL A 12 -9.98 10.33 -31.28
CA VAL A 12 -9.28 11.17 -30.30
C VAL A 12 -10.06 12.47 -30.04
N GLN A 13 -10.62 13.08 -31.09
CA GLN A 13 -11.45 14.26 -30.94
C GLN A 13 -12.73 13.97 -30.13
N ALA A 14 -13.44 12.89 -30.45
CA ALA A 14 -14.69 12.51 -29.78
C ALA A 14 -14.50 12.09 -28.31
N ILE A 15 -13.30 11.67 -27.89
CA ILE A 15 -12.99 11.34 -26.49
C ILE A 15 -12.42 12.52 -25.69
N GLY A 16 -12.43 13.74 -26.24
CA GLY A 16 -11.97 14.95 -25.55
C GLY A 16 -10.48 15.24 -25.68
N GLY A 17 -9.84 14.76 -26.76
CA GLY A 17 -8.44 15.02 -27.07
C GLY A 17 -7.47 13.93 -26.61
N ILE A 18 -6.23 13.96 -27.12
CA ILE A 18 -5.21 12.96 -26.79
C ILE A 18 -4.74 13.12 -25.34
N GLU A 19 -4.83 14.34 -24.83
CA GLU A 19 -4.58 14.74 -23.46
C GLU A 19 -5.56 14.15 -22.44
N ASN A 20 -6.74 13.70 -22.86
CA ASN A 20 -7.69 13.00 -21.99
C ASN A 20 -7.39 11.49 -21.89
N VAL A 21 -6.41 10.98 -22.66
CA VAL A 21 -6.02 9.57 -22.66
C VAL A 21 -4.90 9.35 -21.65
N ASP A 22 -5.19 8.56 -20.61
CA ASP A 22 -4.19 8.10 -19.62
C ASP A 22 -3.35 6.95 -20.21
N ASN A 23 -4.03 5.92 -20.71
CA ASN A 23 -3.39 4.74 -21.25
C ASN A 23 -4.28 4.05 -22.30
N VAL A 24 -3.66 3.57 -23.37
CA VAL A 24 -4.28 2.76 -24.41
C VAL A 24 -3.75 1.33 -24.36
N ILE A 25 -4.67 0.38 -24.41
CA ILE A 25 -4.34 -1.02 -24.74
C ILE A 25 -5.30 -1.49 -25.82
N ASN A 26 -4.96 -2.57 -26.53
CA ASN A 26 -5.88 -3.19 -27.46
C ASN A 26 -5.93 -4.71 -27.33
N CYS A 27 -7.03 -5.28 -27.80
CA CYS A 27 -7.13 -6.71 -28.06
C CYS A 27 -7.31 -6.94 -29.56
N MET A 28 -7.80 -8.13 -29.95
CA MET A 28 -7.97 -8.48 -31.35
C MET A 28 -8.91 -7.53 -32.10
N THR A 29 -9.99 -7.06 -31.48
CA THR A 29 -11.05 -6.28 -32.18
C THR A 29 -11.42 -4.95 -31.51
N ARG A 30 -10.83 -4.64 -30.35
CA ARG A 30 -11.18 -3.45 -29.55
C ARG A 30 -9.94 -2.68 -29.15
N VAL A 31 -10.06 -1.35 -29.17
CA VAL A 31 -9.18 -0.42 -28.48
C VAL A 31 -9.82 -0.13 -27.13
N ARG A 32 -9.03 -0.17 -26.05
CA ARG A 32 -9.47 0.12 -24.69
C ARG A 32 -8.69 1.30 -24.17
N VAL A 33 -9.40 2.39 -23.97
CA VAL A 33 -8.84 3.68 -23.56
C VAL A 33 -9.17 3.90 -22.09
N GLN A 34 -8.15 4.05 -21.26
CA GLN A 34 -8.30 4.63 -19.93
C GLN A 34 -8.30 6.15 -20.10
N LEU A 35 -9.36 6.80 -19.66
CA LEU A 35 -9.50 8.25 -19.74
C LEU A 35 -9.28 8.88 -18.35
N HIS A 36 -8.77 10.11 -18.35
CA HIS A 36 -8.73 10.94 -17.14
C HIS A 36 -10.14 11.41 -16.75
N TYR A 37 -10.95 11.83 -17.74
CA TYR A 37 -12.28 12.40 -17.56
C TYR A 37 -13.30 11.75 -18.51
N ASN A 38 -14.24 10.98 -17.94
CA ASN A 38 -15.27 10.30 -18.73
C ASN A 38 -16.40 11.25 -19.22
N ASP A 39 -16.55 12.40 -18.58
CA ASP A 39 -17.53 13.44 -18.89
C ASP A 39 -17.16 14.30 -20.11
N HIS A 40 -15.93 14.18 -20.61
CA HIS A 40 -15.46 14.85 -21.82
C HIS A 40 -15.65 14.01 -23.10
N VAL A 41 -16.27 12.83 -23.00
CA VAL A 41 -16.50 11.94 -24.14
C VAL A 41 -17.85 12.25 -24.79
N ASP A 42 -17.83 12.56 -26.09
CA ASP A 42 -19.02 12.62 -26.92
C ASP A 42 -19.34 11.22 -27.46
N PHE A 43 -20.19 10.49 -26.74
CA PHE A 43 -20.57 9.12 -27.10
C PHE A 43 -21.41 9.03 -28.37
N ASP A 44 -22.15 10.10 -28.72
CA ASP A 44 -23.00 10.11 -29.90
C ASP A 44 -22.15 10.35 -31.15
N GLU A 45 -21.18 11.26 -31.07
CA GLU A 45 -20.16 11.45 -32.10
C GLU A 45 -19.31 10.19 -32.28
N LEU A 46 -18.85 9.57 -31.18
CA LEU A 46 -18.00 8.38 -31.23
C LEU A 46 -18.68 7.18 -31.93
N LYS A 47 -20.01 7.03 -31.78
CA LYS A 47 -20.79 5.98 -32.46
C LYS A 47 -21.08 6.31 -33.93
N ALA A 48 -21.04 7.59 -34.31
CA ALA A 48 -21.31 8.06 -35.67
C ALA A 48 -20.08 7.97 -36.60
N ILE A 49 -18.88 7.76 -36.05
CA ILE A 49 -17.63 7.64 -36.80
C ILE A 49 -17.65 6.38 -37.68
N ASP A 50 -17.42 6.56 -38.98
CA ASP A 50 -17.30 5.46 -39.95
C ASP A 50 -16.05 4.61 -39.63
N GLY A 51 -16.28 3.35 -39.25
CA GLY A 51 -15.23 2.42 -38.77
C GLY A 51 -15.32 2.07 -37.29
N VAL A 52 -16.17 2.77 -36.50
CA VAL A 52 -16.53 2.35 -35.14
C VAL A 52 -17.77 1.45 -35.20
N LEU A 53 -17.58 0.16 -34.90
CA LEU A 53 -18.62 -0.87 -34.90
C LEU A 53 -19.42 -0.93 -33.59
N GLY A 54 -18.93 -0.26 -32.55
CA GLY A 54 -19.60 -0.21 -31.26
C GLY A 54 -18.73 0.44 -30.18
N VAL A 55 -19.40 0.95 -29.14
CA VAL A 55 -18.77 1.56 -27.97
C VAL A 55 -19.35 0.90 -26.72
N VAL A 56 -18.49 0.43 -25.83
CA VAL A 56 -18.88 -0.18 -24.55
C VAL A 56 -18.22 0.59 -23.42
N GLN A 57 -19.03 1.04 -22.46
CA GLN A 57 -18.56 1.70 -21.24
C GLN A 57 -18.45 0.66 -20.13
N ASP A 58 -17.26 0.53 -19.55
CA ASP A 58 -16.90 -0.40 -18.48
C ASP A 58 -15.78 0.28 -17.64
N GLU A 59 -14.88 -0.46 -16.99
CA GLU A 59 -13.68 0.11 -16.34
C GLU A 59 -12.81 0.97 -17.29
N ARG A 60 -12.78 0.61 -18.58
CA ARG A 60 -12.16 1.38 -19.67
C ARG A 60 -13.15 1.59 -20.80
N LEU A 61 -13.06 2.72 -21.50
CA LEU A 61 -13.83 2.95 -22.71
C LEU A 61 -13.38 1.97 -23.79
N GLN A 62 -14.27 1.10 -24.26
CA GLN A 62 -13.95 0.11 -25.30
C GLN A 62 -14.56 0.54 -26.63
N ILE A 63 -13.71 0.73 -27.63
CA ILE A 63 -14.09 1.12 -28.98
C ILE A 63 -13.84 -0.07 -29.90
N VAL A 64 -14.91 -0.62 -30.47
CA VAL A 64 -14.87 -1.79 -31.35
C VAL A 64 -14.60 -1.31 -32.77
N VAL A 65 -13.40 -1.55 -33.30
CA VAL A 65 -12.99 -1.13 -34.66
C VAL A 65 -12.67 -2.32 -35.58
N GLY A 66 -12.77 -3.54 -35.05
CA GLY A 66 -12.58 -4.78 -35.80
C GLY A 66 -11.13 -5.30 -35.83
N PRO A 67 -10.94 -6.54 -36.33
CA PRO A 67 -9.65 -7.22 -36.35
C PRO A 67 -8.63 -6.53 -37.25
N GLY A 68 -7.41 -6.35 -36.76
CA GLY A 68 -6.30 -5.71 -37.48
C GLY A 68 -6.31 -4.17 -37.46
N THR A 69 -7.48 -3.54 -37.32
CA THR A 69 -7.62 -2.08 -37.13
C THR A 69 -7.33 -1.66 -35.70
N ALA A 70 -7.73 -2.48 -34.71
CA ALA A 70 -7.57 -2.17 -33.29
C ALA A 70 -6.11 -1.90 -32.89
N SER A 71 -5.17 -2.74 -33.32
CA SER A 71 -3.74 -2.52 -33.01
C SER A 71 -3.19 -1.26 -33.69
N LYS A 72 -3.67 -0.92 -34.88
CA LYS A 72 -3.19 0.26 -35.62
C LYS A 72 -3.68 1.55 -34.97
N VAL A 73 -4.95 1.61 -34.59
CA VAL A 73 -5.52 2.77 -33.86
C VAL A 73 -4.82 2.95 -32.52
N ALA A 74 -4.59 1.86 -31.78
CA ALA A 74 -3.87 1.92 -30.51
C ALA A 74 -2.43 2.45 -30.68
N ASN A 75 -1.68 1.94 -31.66
CA ASN A 75 -0.32 2.41 -31.94
C ASN A 75 -0.30 3.89 -32.34
N TYR A 76 -1.25 4.34 -33.17
CA TYR A 76 -1.34 5.76 -33.55
C TYR A 76 -1.68 6.66 -32.35
N MET A 77 -2.55 6.21 -31.43
CA MET A 77 -2.80 6.93 -30.19
C MET A 77 -1.55 7.02 -29.31
N GLU A 78 -0.79 5.94 -29.18
CA GLU A 78 0.48 5.94 -28.46
C GLU A 78 1.51 6.89 -29.13
N GLU A 79 1.58 6.92 -30.45
CA GLU A 79 2.44 7.85 -31.20
C GLU A 79 2.00 9.31 -31.02
N LEU A 80 0.70 9.59 -30.98
CA LEU A 80 0.15 10.92 -30.67
C LEU A 80 0.48 11.35 -29.24
N GLN A 81 0.39 10.44 -28.25
CA GLN A 81 0.81 10.72 -26.88
C GLN A 81 2.31 11.01 -26.77
N GLN A 82 3.16 10.34 -27.58
CA GLN A 82 4.60 10.56 -27.60
C GLN A 82 5.02 11.85 -28.33
N SER A 83 4.28 12.24 -29.37
CA SER A 83 4.55 13.44 -30.18
C SER A 83 3.90 14.70 -29.62
N HIS A 84 2.89 14.55 -28.75
CA HIS A 84 2.31 15.61 -27.93
C HIS A 84 2.44 15.23 -26.45
N PRO A 85 3.67 15.23 -25.88
CA PRO A 85 3.82 15.11 -24.44
C PRO A 85 3.01 16.25 -23.82
N SER A 86 2.01 15.88 -23.02
CA SER A 86 0.97 16.77 -22.48
C SER A 86 1.54 18.15 -22.13
N THR A 87 1.19 19.17 -22.91
CA THR A 87 1.53 20.57 -22.64
C THR A 87 0.58 21.20 -21.63
N LEU A 88 -0.42 20.45 -21.17
CA LEU A 88 -1.25 20.83 -20.04
C LEU A 88 -0.36 20.91 -18.81
N THR A 89 -0.04 22.14 -18.41
CA THR A 89 0.40 22.36 -17.04
C THR A 89 -0.76 21.97 -16.13
N ASN A 90 -0.47 21.34 -15.00
CA ASN A 90 -1.46 20.95 -14.01
C ASN A 90 -2.37 22.11 -13.50
N ASP A 91 -2.11 23.36 -13.91
CA ASP A 91 -2.96 24.54 -13.65
C ASP A 91 -4.14 24.68 -14.65
N ASP A 92 -4.06 24.08 -15.84
CA ASP A 92 -5.15 24.07 -16.85
C ASP A 92 -6.17 22.93 -16.61
N LEU A 93 -5.83 22.00 -15.72
CA LEU A 93 -6.69 20.90 -15.31
C LEU A 93 -7.73 21.41 -14.30
N GLY A 94 -8.98 21.52 -14.75
CA GLY A 94 -10.13 21.67 -13.86
C GLY A 94 -10.12 20.62 -12.74
N GLY A 95 -10.70 20.96 -11.59
CA GLY A 95 -10.74 20.07 -10.42
C GLY A 95 -10.52 20.77 -9.09
N THR A 96 -10.68 20.04 -7.99
CA THR A 96 -10.39 20.49 -6.63
C THR A 96 -8.88 20.58 -6.40
N ALA A 97 -8.46 21.36 -5.40
CA ALA A 97 -7.03 21.45 -5.03
C ALA A 97 -6.44 20.07 -4.67
N LYS A 98 -7.27 19.16 -4.14
CA LYS A 98 -6.90 17.78 -3.81
C LYS A 98 -6.54 16.99 -5.07
N GLU A 99 -7.41 16.98 -6.07
CA GLU A 99 -7.20 16.25 -7.33
C GLU A 99 -5.93 16.72 -8.06
N ARG A 100 -5.71 18.04 -8.15
CA ARG A 100 -4.46 18.58 -8.73
C ARG A 100 -3.21 18.17 -7.95
N ALA A 101 -3.27 18.13 -6.62
CA ALA A 101 -2.14 17.71 -5.80
C ALA A 101 -1.85 16.20 -5.97
N GLU A 102 -2.89 15.38 -6.11
CA GLU A 102 -2.77 13.94 -6.35
C GLU A 102 -2.22 13.65 -7.74
N ALA A 103 -2.71 14.32 -8.79
CA ALA A 103 -2.21 14.18 -10.16
C ALA A 103 -0.72 14.51 -10.25
N ARG A 104 -0.30 15.67 -9.71
CA ARG A 104 1.12 16.07 -9.62
C ARG A 104 1.96 15.04 -8.87
N ALA A 105 1.45 14.53 -7.76
CA ALA A 105 2.17 13.53 -6.98
C ALA A 105 2.35 12.21 -7.75
N GLN A 106 1.35 11.79 -8.52
CA GLN A 106 1.44 10.60 -9.37
C GLN A 106 2.46 10.78 -10.50
N GLU A 107 2.42 11.92 -11.20
CA GLU A 107 3.38 12.25 -12.26
C GLU A 107 4.82 12.24 -11.73
N ASN A 108 5.08 12.96 -10.63
CA ASN A 108 6.40 13.00 -10.01
C ASN A 108 6.86 11.62 -9.51
N LYS A 109 5.94 10.80 -9.00
CA LYS A 109 6.24 9.43 -8.58
C LYS A 109 6.63 8.56 -9.77
N GLN A 110 5.90 8.63 -10.88
CA GLN A 110 6.21 7.88 -12.11
C GLN A 110 7.56 8.30 -12.69
N ASN A 111 7.83 9.61 -12.78
CA ASN A 111 9.10 10.16 -13.25
C ASN A 111 10.28 9.72 -12.36
N TYR A 112 10.10 9.70 -11.04
CA TYR A 112 11.11 9.22 -10.12
C TYR A 112 11.36 7.71 -10.26
N GLN A 113 10.29 6.93 -10.44
CA GLN A 113 10.39 5.47 -10.59
C GLN A 113 11.00 5.05 -11.92
N SER A 114 10.73 5.76 -13.02
CA SER A 114 11.30 5.46 -14.34
C SER A 114 12.81 5.69 -14.41
N GLN A 115 13.32 6.63 -13.60
CA GLN A 115 14.75 6.91 -13.48
C GLN A 115 15.50 5.92 -12.57
N GLN A 116 14.79 5.13 -11.74
CA GLN A 116 15.41 4.10 -10.91
C GLN A 116 15.60 2.79 -11.66
N LYS A 117 16.86 2.34 -11.76
CA LYS A 117 17.16 0.97 -12.21
C LYS A 117 16.71 -0.02 -11.14
N SER A 118 15.76 -0.90 -11.47
CA SER A 118 15.27 -1.93 -10.56
C SER A 118 16.30 -3.04 -10.37
N GLY A 119 17.12 -2.94 -9.31
CA GLY A 119 18.07 -3.99 -8.93
C GLY A 119 17.37 -5.26 -8.40
N PRO A 120 18.10 -6.39 -8.26
CA PRO A 120 17.54 -7.64 -7.72
C PRO A 120 16.87 -7.46 -6.34
N PHE A 121 17.45 -6.60 -5.50
CA PHE A 121 16.90 -6.26 -4.19
C PHE A 121 15.55 -5.54 -4.33
N GLN A 122 15.44 -4.50 -5.15
CA GLN A 122 14.14 -3.83 -5.38
C GLN A 122 13.07 -4.78 -5.94
N LYS A 123 13.45 -5.72 -6.82
CA LYS A 123 12.51 -6.74 -7.32
C LYS A 123 11.96 -7.60 -6.18
N PHE A 124 12.81 -8.07 -5.27
CA PHE A 124 12.37 -8.83 -4.10
C PHE A 124 11.38 -8.04 -3.23
N PHE A 125 11.66 -6.78 -2.93
CA PHE A 125 10.76 -5.95 -2.11
C PHE A 125 9.45 -5.65 -2.83
N LYS A 126 9.49 -5.45 -4.15
CA LYS A 126 8.30 -5.28 -4.97
C LYS A 126 7.40 -6.52 -4.93
N THR A 127 7.99 -7.71 -5.00
CA THR A 127 7.27 -8.97 -4.84
C THR A 127 6.58 -9.05 -3.48
N ILE A 128 7.27 -8.71 -2.38
CA ILE A 128 6.63 -8.67 -1.06
C ILE A 128 5.50 -7.62 -1.04
N ALA A 129 5.72 -6.42 -1.57
CA ALA A 129 4.69 -5.39 -1.62
C ALA A 129 3.45 -5.84 -2.40
N ASN A 130 3.61 -6.46 -3.57
CA ASN A 130 2.52 -6.95 -4.40
C ASN A 130 1.65 -8.00 -3.69
N ILE A 131 2.20 -8.75 -2.74
CA ILE A 131 1.43 -9.73 -1.94
C ILE A 131 0.48 -9.01 -0.98
N PHE A 132 0.89 -7.87 -0.41
CA PHE A 132 0.14 -7.18 0.64
C PHE A 132 -0.67 -5.97 0.15
N ILE A 133 -0.31 -5.33 -0.97
CA ILE A 133 -1.07 -4.21 -1.53
C ILE A 133 -2.57 -4.55 -1.69
N PRO A 134 -2.96 -5.71 -2.24
CA PRO A 134 -4.38 -6.08 -2.34
C PRO A 134 -5.10 -6.22 -0.99
N LEU A 135 -4.36 -6.36 0.12
CA LEU A 135 -4.90 -6.50 1.48
C LEU A 135 -5.04 -5.15 2.21
N ILE A 136 -4.44 -4.08 1.69
CA ILE A 136 -4.49 -2.74 2.32
C ILE A 136 -5.93 -2.28 2.59
N PRO A 137 -6.90 -2.36 1.65
CA PRO A 137 -8.27 -1.94 1.93
C PRO A 137 -8.92 -2.72 3.07
N ALA A 138 -8.64 -4.02 3.17
CA ALA A 138 -9.15 -4.88 4.23
C ALA A 138 -8.54 -4.52 5.59
N PHE A 139 -7.23 -4.22 5.65
CA PHE A 139 -6.58 -3.72 6.86
C PHE A 139 -7.18 -2.39 7.33
N ILE A 140 -7.40 -1.45 6.39
CA ILE A 140 -8.02 -0.16 6.70
C ILE A 140 -9.43 -0.36 7.27
N GLY A 141 -10.27 -1.15 6.58
CA GLY A 141 -11.64 -1.40 7.01
C GLY A 141 -11.73 -2.08 8.38
N ALA A 142 -11.01 -3.20 8.55
CA ALA A 142 -10.98 -3.94 9.81
C ALA A 142 -10.41 -3.09 10.96
N GLY A 143 -9.33 -2.35 10.70
CA GLY A 143 -8.72 -1.45 11.68
C GLY A 143 -9.65 -0.32 12.11
N LEU A 144 -10.28 0.39 11.17
CA LEU A 144 -11.21 1.48 11.50
C LEU A 144 -12.44 0.99 12.27
N ILE A 145 -13.01 -0.15 11.87
CA ILE A 145 -14.12 -0.77 12.62
C ILE A 145 -13.69 -1.13 14.04
N GLY A 146 -12.51 -1.75 14.19
CA GLY A 146 -11.90 -2.03 15.48
C GLY A 146 -11.71 -0.77 16.33
N GLY A 147 -11.23 0.29 15.71
CA GLY A 147 -11.01 1.59 16.35
C GLY A 147 -12.30 2.26 16.83
N ILE A 148 -13.36 2.25 16.01
CA ILE A 148 -14.69 2.72 16.43
C ILE A 148 -15.19 1.87 17.61
N GLY A 149 -15.01 0.55 17.54
CA GLY A 149 -15.32 -0.37 18.64
C GLY A 149 -14.61 0.01 19.93
N ALA A 150 -13.31 0.27 19.86
CA ALA A 150 -12.51 0.69 21.02
C ALA A 150 -12.98 2.03 21.60
N VAL A 151 -13.41 3.00 20.79
CA VAL A 151 -13.99 4.26 21.29
C VAL A 151 -15.29 4.00 22.05
N ILE A 152 -16.19 3.21 21.48
CA ILE A 152 -17.46 2.84 22.13
C ILE A 152 -17.20 2.08 23.44
N GLU A 153 -16.26 1.14 23.44
CA GLU A 153 -15.83 0.38 24.61
C GLU A 153 -15.28 1.29 25.71
N ASN A 154 -14.47 2.29 25.36
CA ASN A 154 -13.98 3.29 26.30
C ASN A 154 -15.13 4.14 26.88
N MET A 155 -16.11 4.54 26.07
CA MET A 155 -17.28 5.28 26.56
C MET A 155 -18.17 4.44 27.49
N LEU A 156 -18.29 3.13 27.22
CA LEU A 156 -18.96 2.18 28.12
C LEU A 156 -18.22 2.07 29.45
N THR A 157 -16.90 1.90 29.39
CA THR A 157 -16.01 1.81 30.57
C THR A 157 -16.05 3.09 31.40
N ALA A 158 -16.10 4.25 30.75
CA ALA A 158 -16.24 5.55 31.42
C ALA A 158 -17.68 5.85 31.90
N HIS A 159 -18.62 4.93 31.70
CA HIS A 159 -20.04 5.09 32.03
C HIS A 159 -20.73 6.30 31.36
N VAL A 160 -20.17 6.81 30.24
CA VAL A 160 -20.78 7.88 29.43
C VAL A 160 -21.96 7.33 28.63
N ILE A 161 -21.86 6.08 28.18
CA ILE A 161 -22.94 5.32 27.57
C ILE A 161 -23.10 4.00 28.33
N SER A 162 -24.28 3.39 28.22
CA SER A 162 -24.57 2.08 28.82
C SER A 162 -25.64 1.34 28.02
N GLY A 163 -25.78 0.04 28.28
CA GLY A 163 -26.83 -0.79 27.70
C GLY A 163 -26.30 -1.90 26.79
N ALA A 164 -27.01 -3.04 26.81
CA ALA A 164 -26.60 -4.28 26.13
C ALA A 164 -26.37 -4.12 24.62
N PHE A 165 -27.07 -3.17 23.98
CA PHE A 165 -26.89 -2.86 22.56
C PHE A 165 -25.45 -2.44 22.24
N PHE A 166 -24.88 -1.50 23.00
CA PHE A 166 -23.52 -1.00 22.74
C PHE A 166 -22.47 -2.08 23.04
N THR A 167 -22.64 -2.86 24.10
CA THR A 167 -21.76 -4.00 24.39
C THR A 167 -21.78 -5.01 23.23
N GLN A 168 -22.97 -5.37 22.75
CA GLN A 168 -23.11 -6.28 21.61
C GLN A 168 -22.52 -5.69 20.32
N LEU A 169 -22.67 -4.38 20.09
CA LEU A 169 -22.10 -3.70 18.94
C LEU A 169 -20.57 -3.75 18.95
N VAL A 170 -19.94 -3.50 20.11
CA VAL A 170 -18.48 -3.65 20.30
C VAL A 170 -18.05 -5.09 20.01
N THR A 171 -18.77 -6.09 20.52
CA THR A 171 -18.47 -7.51 20.23
C THR A 171 -18.53 -7.81 18.73
N ILE A 172 -19.57 -7.33 18.03
CA ILE A 172 -19.70 -7.54 16.58
C ILE A 172 -18.56 -6.85 15.81
N PHE A 173 -18.16 -5.63 16.20
CA PHE A 173 -17.02 -4.95 15.60
C PHE A 173 -15.71 -5.70 15.85
N GLY A 174 -15.55 -6.30 17.03
CA GLY A 174 -14.46 -7.22 17.33
C GLY A 174 -14.41 -8.41 16.36
N VAL A 175 -15.54 -9.08 16.15
CA VAL A 175 -15.65 -10.21 15.20
C VAL A 175 -15.28 -9.79 13.77
N ILE A 176 -15.76 -8.64 13.30
CA ILE A 176 -15.43 -8.13 11.95
C ILE A 176 -13.94 -7.81 11.84
N LYS A 177 -13.37 -7.14 12.86
CA LYS A 177 -11.94 -6.81 12.95
C LYS A 177 -11.08 -8.09 12.91
N ASP A 178 -11.44 -9.07 13.72
CA ASP A 178 -10.67 -10.31 13.89
C ASP A 178 -10.79 -11.25 12.70
N GLY A 179 -11.90 -11.19 11.95
CA GLY A 179 -12.07 -11.97 10.72
C GLY A 179 -10.94 -11.75 9.70
N MET A 180 -10.46 -10.51 9.54
CA MET A 180 -9.34 -10.22 8.65
C MET A 180 -8.03 -10.88 9.12
N LEU A 181 -7.72 -10.78 10.42
CA LEU A 181 -6.50 -11.35 11.00
C LEU A 181 -6.53 -12.88 10.99
N ALA A 182 -7.69 -13.49 11.29
CA ALA A 182 -7.87 -14.93 11.32
C ALA A 182 -7.60 -15.61 9.96
N TYR A 183 -7.95 -14.94 8.85
CA TYR A 183 -7.78 -15.48 7.49
C TYR A 183 -6.59 -14.88 6.74
N LEU A 184 -5.76 -14.12 7.42
CA LEU A 184 -4.64 -13.40 6.81
C LEU A 184 -3.61 -14.33 6.16
N ALA A 185 -3.32 -15.47 6.78
CA ALA A 185 -2.47 -16.49 6.19
C ALA A 185 -3.03 -17.02 4.86
N ILE A 186 -4.34 -17.24 4.78
CA ILE A 186 -5.03 -17.70 3.56
C ILE A 186 -4.94 -16.65 2.47
N PHE A 187 -5.32 -15.41 2.76
CA PHE A 187 -5.26 -14.31 1.79
C PHE A 187 -3.83 -14.02 1.32
N THR A 188 -2.85 -14.10 2.23
CA THR A 188 -1.43 -13.98 1.87
C THR A 188 -1.02 -15.12 0.95
N GLY A 189 -1.42 -16.36 1.25
CA GLY A 189 -1.11 -17.51 0.39
C GLY A 189 -1.70 -17.38 -1.02
N ILE A 190 -2.95 -16.90 -1.13
CA ILE A 190 -3.61 -16.62 -2.42
C ILE A 190 -2.82 -15.57 -3.22
N ASN A 191 -2.45 -14.45 -2.57
CA ASN A 191 -1.76 -13.35 -3.24
C ASN A 191 -0.31 -13.72 -3.59
N ALA A 192 0.38 -14.46 -2.72
CA ALA A 192 1.70 -15.02 -2.99
C ALA A 192 1.67 -15.98 -4.19
N ALA A 193 0.63 -16.82 -4.29
CA ALA A 193 0.48 -17.71 -5.43
C ALA A 193 0.26 -16.91 -6.73
N LYS A 194 -0.57 -15.87 -6.72
CA LYS A 194 -0.73 -14.96 -7.87
C LYS A 194 0.60 -14.31 -8.27
N GLU A 195 1.34 -13.76 -7.31
CA GLU A 195 2.63 -13.09 -7.54
C GLU A 195 3.69 -14.06 -8.08
N PHE A 196 3.74 -15.30 -7.57
CA PHE A 196 4.67 -16.31 -8.04
C PHE A 196 4.18 -17.08 -9.28
N GLY A 197 2.97 -16.84 -9.77
CA GLY A 197 2.38 -17.52 -10.93
C GLY A 197 2.03 -19.00 -10.66
N ALA A 198 1.54 -19.29 -9.46
CA ALA A 198 0.98 -20.57 -9.02
C ALA A 198 -0.56 -20.51 -8.97
N THR A 199 -1.23 -21.65 -8.80
CA THR A 199 -2.70 -21.67 -8.64
C THR A 199 -3.11 -21.00 -7.31
N PRO A 200 -3.90 -19.90 -7.33
CA PRO A 200 -4.20 -19.14 -6.12
C PRO A 200 -4.91 -19.95 -5.03
N GLY A 201 -5.81 -20.86 -5.43
CA GLY A 201 -6.51 -21.74 -4.50
C GLY A 201 -5.55 -22.64 -3.70
N LEU A 202 -4.51 -23.18 -4.34
CA LEU A 202 -3.52 -24.02 -3.65
C LEU A 202 -2.70 -23.19 -2.66
N GLY A 203 -2.33 -21.96 -3.04
CA GLY A 203 -1.68 -21.01 -2.12
C GLY A 203 -2.53 -20.72 -0.89
N GLY A 204 -3.84 -20.51 -1.08
CA GLY A 204 -4.79 -20.34 0.01
C GLY A 204 -4.89 -21.57 0.93
N VAL A 205 -4.89 -22.78 0.37
CA VAL A 205 -4.86 -24.04 1.14
C VAL A 205 -3.57 -24.17 1.96
N ILE A 206 -2.40 -23.79 1.41
CA ILE A 206 -1.15 -23.77 2.18
C ILE A 206 -1.22 -22.76 3.32
N GLY A 207 -1.75 -21.56 3.08
CA GLY A 207 -2.03 -20.59 4.15
C GLY A 207 -2.95 -21.17 5.24
N GLY A 208 -4.05 -21.82 4.84
CA GLY A 208 -4.99 -22.45 5.76
C GLY A 208 -4.40 -23.62 6.54
N THR A 209 -3.50 -24.40 5.94
CA THR A 209 -2.78 -25.50 6.61
C THR A 209 -2.03 -25.01 7.85
N THR A 210 -1.47 -23.79 7.82
CA THR A 210 -0.76 -23.23 8.99
C THR A 210 -1.67 -22.96 10.19
N LEU A 211 -2.98 -22.82 9.97
CA LEU A 211 -3.96 -22.65 11.03
C LEU A 211 -4.26 -23.97 11.76
N LEU A 212 -3.79 -25.10 11.21
CA LEU A 212 -4.00 -26.44 11.75
C LEU A 212 -5.50 -26.79 11.96
N THR A 213 -6.37 -26.20 11.12
CA THR A 213 -7.82 -26.39 11.16
C THR A 213 -8.17 -27.85 10.89
N GLY A 214 -8.51 -28.60 11.93
CA GLY A 214 -8.79 -30.05 11.85
C GLY A 214 -8.07 -30.88 12.91
N LEU A 215 -7.11 -30.30 13.64
CA LEU A 215 -6.61 -30.89 14.88
C LEU A 215 -7.68 -30.72 15.98
N GLY A 216 -8.04 -31.82 16.64
CA GLY A 216 -8.79 -31.76 17.90
C GLY A 216 -7.85 -31.38 19.04
N ASP A 217 -8.40 -30.90 20.16
CA ASP A 217 -7.62 -30.45 21.33
C ASP A 217 -6.68 -31.52 21.92
N ASP A 218 -6.96 -32.80 21.63
CA ASP A 218 -6.20 -33.98 22.05
C ASP A 218 -5.12 -34.43 21.04
N LYS A 219 -5.10 -33.85 19.84
CA LYS A 219 -4.23 -34.26 18.72
C LYS A 219 -3.26 -33.15 18.39
N ALA A 220 -2.11 -33.17 19.05
CA ALA A 220 -1.05 -32.22 18.76
C ALA A 220 0.00 -32.81 17.81
N ILE A 221 0.41 -32.03 16.81
CA ILE A 221 1.53 -32.39 15.93
C ILE A 221 2.82 -32.00 16.64
N THR A 222 3.74 -32.96 16.77
CA THR A 222 5.05 -32.70 17.37
C THR A 222 5.96 -31.95 16.39
N ASN A 223 6.54 -30.86 16.86
CA ASN A 223 7.63 -30.15 16.20
C ASN A 223 8.88 -31.05 16.17
N LEU A 224 9.34 -31.40 14.96
CA LEU A 224 10.46 -32.33 14.76
C LEU A 224 11.79 -31.80 15.31
N PHE A 225 11.94 -30.49 15.52
CA PHE A 225 13.19 -29.88 15.94
C PHE A 225 13.25 -29.63 17.46
N THR A 226 12.11 -29.29 18.08
CA THR A 226 12.05 -28.96 19.52
C THR A 226 11.42 -30.06 20.38
N GLY A 227 10.65 -30.96 19.77
CA GLY A 227 9.87 -31.98 20.49
C GLY A 227 8.58 -31.44 21.12
N GLU A 228 8.32 -30.13 21.05
CA GLU A 228 7.10 -29.49 21.56
C GLU A 228 5.94 -29.59 20.57
N HIS A 229 4.75 -29.17 20.96
CA HIS A 229 3.59 -29.11 20.07
C HIS A 229 3.68 -27.92 19.11
N LEU A 230 3.37 -28.15 17.83
CA LEU A 230 3.19 -27.08 16.86
C LEU A 230 1.98 -26.23 17.25
N GLN A 231 2.15 -24.91 17.18
CA GLN A 231 1.07 -23.96 17.42
C GLN A 231 0.42 -23.55 16.10
N ALA A 232 -0.89 -23.32 16.12
CA ALA A 232 -1.59 -22.73 14.99
C ALA A 232 -0.98 -21.35 14.66
N GLY A 233 -0.71 -21.11 13.38
CA GLY A 233 -0.03 -19.90 12.91
C GLY A 233 1.48 -19.89 13.12
N GLN A 234 2.09 -20.93 13.71
CA GLN A 234 3.54 -21.02 13.85
C GLN A 234 4.23 -20.96 12.48
N GLY A 235 5.31 -20.19 12.38
CA GLY A 235 5.94 -19.85 11.09
C GLY A 235 5.49 -18.52 10.52
N GLY A 236 4.34 -18.03 10.97
CA GLY A 236 3.82 -16.73 10.59
C GLY A 236 3.60 -16.60 9.08
N ILE A 237 3.38 -15.35 8.66
CA ILE A 237 3.12 -15.05 7.26
C ILE A 237 4.36 -15.24 6.39
N ILE A 238 5.55 -15.04 6.99
CA ILE A 238 6.83 -15.27 6.32
C ILE A 238 6.94 -16.73 5.88
N GLY A 239 6.56 -17.67 6.75
CA GLY A 239 6.52 -19.10 6.41
C GLY A 239 5.54 -19.41 5.26
N VAL A 240 4.35 -18.80 5.27
CA VAL A 240 3.36 -18.96 4.18
C VAL A 240 3.92 -18.50 2.85
N ILE A 241 4.52 -17.30 2.77
CA ILE A 241 5.10 -16.77 1.53
C ILE A 241 6.19 -17.72 1.00
N PHE A 242 7.05 -18.22 1.87
CA PHE A 242 8.10 -19.17 1.49
C PHE A 242 7.54 -20.51 1.01
N ALA A 243 6.53 -21.04 1.70
CA ALA A 243 5.85 -22.28 1.31
C ALA A 243 5.18 -22.16 -0.06
N VAL A 244 4.52 -21.03 -0.33
CA VAL A 244 3.86 -20.77 -1.61
C VAL A 244 4.86 -20.49 -2.74
N TRP A 245 6.02 -19.90 -2.42
CA TRP A 245 7.12 -19.81 -3.37
C TRP A 245 7.59 -21.22 -3.80
N LEU A 246 7.84 -22.12 -2.83
CA LEU A 246 8.17 -23.52 -3.14
C LEU A 246 7.05 -24.23 -3.92
N LEU A 247 5.80 -23.99 -3.54
CA LEU A 247 4.63 -24.49 -4.26
C LEU A 247 4.66 -24.11 -5.73
N SER A 248 4.95 -22.84 -6.04
CA SER A 248 5.03 -22.36 -7.42
C SER A 248 6.11 -23.07 -8.23
N LEU A 249 7.22 -23.46 -7.61
CA LEU A 249 8.31 -24.16 -8.29
C LEU A 249 7.95 -25.62 -8.58
N ILE A 250 7.31 -26.29 -7.62
CA ILE A 250 6.91 -27.70 -7.76
C ILE A 250 5.75 -27.82 -8.74
N GLU A 251 4.70 -27.01 -8.58
CA GLU A 251 3.51 -27.01 -9.43
C GLU A 251 3.88 -26.81 -10.91
N LYS A 252 4.70 -25.78 -11.23
CA LYS A 252 5.15 -25.51 -12.60
C LYS A 252 6.01 -26.62 -13.19
N ARG A 253 6.73 -27.38 -12.37
CA ARG A 253 7.51 -28.54 -12.84
C ARG A 253 6.60 -29.73 -13.08
N LEU A 254 5.63 -29.96 -12.21
CA LEU A 254 4.66 -31.04 -12.36
C LEU A 254 3.82 -30.87 -13.62
N HIS A 255 3.35 -29.66 -13.93
CA HIS A 255 2.66 -29.36 -15.21
C HIS A 255 3.49 -29.67 -16.47
N LYS A 256 4.83 -29.78 -16.36
CA LYS A 256 5.70 -30.16 -17.49
C LYS A 256 5.93 -31.66 -17.61
N VAL A 257 5.71 -32.41 -16.52
CA VAL A 257 6.05 -33.83 -16.42
C VAL A 257 4.79 -34.70 -16.51
N ILE A 258 3.66 -34.21 -16.01
CA ILE A 258 2.40 -34.95 -15.96
C ILE A 258 1.66 -34.83 -17.30
N PRO A 259 1.11 -35.94 -17.86
CA PRO A 259 0.29 -35.90 -19.07
C PRO A 259 -0.95 -35.02 -18.92
N ASN A 260 -1.31 -34.29 -19.97
CA ASN A 260 -2.40 -33.31 -19.98
C ASN A 260 -3.76 -33.90 -19.55
N GLU A 261 -4.01 -35.19 -19.81
CA GLU A 261 -5.27 -35.86 -19.50
C GLU A 261 -5.53 -35.98 -17.99
N VAL A 262 -4.47 -36.02 -17.18
CA VAL A 262 -4.54 -36.22 -15.72
C VAL A 262 -3.97 -35.06 -14.92
N ASP A 263 -3.32 -34.09 -15.59
CA ASP A 263 -2.66 -32.93 -14.98
C ASP A 263 -3.57 -32.17 -14.00
N ILE A 264 -4.82 -31.92 -14.39
CA ILE A 264 -5.82 -31.20 -13.57
C ILE A 264 -6.12 -31.87 -12.21
N ILE A 265 -5.87 -33.17 -12.09
CA ILE A 265 -6.09 -33.92 -10.85
C ILE A 265 -4.75 -34.16 -10.13
N ILE A 266 -3.75 -34.65 -10.86
CA ILE A 266 -2.52 -35.16 -10.26
C ILE A 266 -1.60 -34.03 -9.83
N THR A 267 -1.43 -32.98 -10.65
CA THR A 267 -0.55 -31.86 -10.32
C THR A 267 -0.95 -31.15 -9.03
N PRO A 268 -2.20 -30.67 -8.84
CA PRO A 268 -2.59 -30.03 -7.59
C PRO A 268 -2.54 -30.99 -6.39
N THR A 269 -2.87 -32.28 -6.57
CA THR A 269 -2.83 -33.28 -5.50
C THR A 269 -1.41 -33.51 -4.99
N ILE A 270 -0.46 -33.79 -5.89
CA ILE A 270 0.94 -34.03 -5.51
C ILE A 270 1.56 -32.75 -4.95
N THR A 271 1.28 -31.61 -5.56
CA THR A 271 1.78 -30.30 -5.10
C THR A 271 1.32 -30.04 -3.66
N LEU A 272 0.03 -30.17 -3.36
CA LEU A 272 -0.50 -29.96 -2.02
C LEU A 272 0.02 -30.97 -1.01
N LEU A 273 0.14 -32.25 -1.39
CA LEU A 273 0.67 -33.27 -0.50
C LEU A 273 2.12 -32.95 -0.09
N ILE A 274 2.99 -32.67 -1.07
CA ILE A 274 4.39 -32.38 -0.81
C ILE A 274 4.54 -31.08 -0.02
N ILE A 275 3.93 -29.99 -0.49
CA ILE A 275 4.10 -28.69 0.16
C ILE A 275 3.37 -28.64 1.50
N GLY A 276 2.22 -29.28 1.66
CA GLY A 276 1.50 -29.37 2.93
C GLY A 276 2.34 -30.08 4.00
N LEU A 277 2.93 -31.24 3.66
CA LEU A 277 3.83 -31.95 4.57
C LEU A 277 5.08 -31.14 4.91
N LEU A 278 5.72 -30.53 3.89
CA LEU A 278 6.85 -29.64 4.12
C LEU A 278 6.46 -28.44 4.98
N THR A 279 5.27 -27.88 4.79
CA THR A 279 4.78 -26.73 5.54
C THR A 279 4.71 -27.07 7.02
N VAL A 280 3.99 -28.15 7.36
CA VAL A 280 3.77 -28.55 8.76
C VAL A 280 5.07 -28.98 9.43
N PHE A 281 5.83 -29.89 8.82
CA PHE A 281 6.95 -30.55 9.50
C PHE A 281 8.26 -29.76 9.44
N ILE A 282 8.45 -28.90 8.44
CA ILE A 282 9.72 -28.21 8.19
C ILE A 282 9.55 -26.70 8.26
N ILE A 283 8.62 -26.12 7.49
CA ILE A 283 8.53 -24.66 7.34
C ILE A 283 7.98 -24.00 8.59
N MET A 284 6.90 -24.52 9.20
CA MET A 284 6.32 -23.96 10.42
C MET A 284 7.36 -23.87 11.56
N PRO A 285 8.11 -24.94 11.90
CA PRO A 285 9.19 -24.84 12.90
C PRO A 285 10.29 -23.83 12.53
N LEU A 286 10.84 -23.92 11.32
CA LEU A 286 12.00 -23.12 10.93
C LEU A 286 11.64 -21.64 10.76
N ALA A 287 10.54 -21.36 10.06
CA ALA A 287 10.04 -20.00 9.92
C ALA A 287 9.59 -19.44 11.28
N GLY A 288 9.11 -20.30 12.19
CA GLY A 288 8.72 -19.91 13.55
C GLY A 288 9.92 -19.38 14.31
N PHE A 289 11.01 -20.17 14.33
CA PHE A 289 12.28 -19.77 14.92
C PHE A 289 12.84 -18.47 14.33
N VAL A 290 12.84 -18.34 13.00
CA VAL A 290 13.31 -17.12 12.32
C VAL A 290 12.44 -15.93 12.69
N SER A 291 11.13 -16.11 12.73
CA SER A 291 10.16 -15.09 13.11
C SER A 291 10.34 -14.64 14.56
N ASP A 292 10.48 -15.59 15.50
CA ASP A 292 10.73 -15.29 16.92
C ASP A 292 12.00 -14.49 17.10
N GLY A 293 13.08 -14.91 16.43
CA GLY A 293 14.34 -14.18 16.42
C GLY A 293 14.19 -12.76 15.86
N LEU A 294 13.48 -12.59 14.75
CA LEU A 294 13.24 -11.28 14.13
C LEU A 294 12.47 -10.34 15.06
N VAL A 295 11.35 -10.80 15.62
CA VAL A 295 10.54 -10.03 16.56
C VAL A 295 11.36 -9.69 17.82
N GLY A 296 12.14 -10.65 18.33
CA GLY A 296 13.05 -10.45 19.46
C GLY A 296 14.09 -9.36 19.20
N VAL A 297 14.77 -9.40 18.05
CA VAL A 297 15.78 -8.39 17.66
C VAL A 297 15.15 -6.99 17.54
N ILE A 298 13.99 -6.88 16.89
CA ILE A 298 13.31 -5.58 16.72
C ILE A 298 12.93 -5.01 18.09
N ASN A 299 12.33 -5.82 18.96
CA ASN A 299 11.98 -5.37 20.31
C ASN A 299 13.20 -5.04 21.15
N TRP A 300 14.31 -5.77 20.98
CA TRP A 300 15.57 -5.45 21.65
C TRP A 300 16.11 -4.09 21.19
N ILE A 301 16.11 -3.82 19.87
CA ILE A 301 16.51 -2.51 19.32
C ILE A 301 15.63 -1.38 19.88
N ILE A 302 14.32 -1.59 19.95
CA ILE A 302 13.39 -0.59 20.46
C ILE A 302 13.58 -0.38 21.97
N SER A 303 13.64 -1.45 22.77
CA SER A 303 13.75 -1.37 24.22
C SER A 303 15.09 -0.84 24.72
N VAL A 304 16.21 -1.30 24.16
CA VAL A 304 17.55 -0.84 24.55
C VAL A 304 17.86 0.52 23.94
N GLY A 305 17.46 0.74 22.68
CA GLY A 305 17.74 1.99 21.98
C GLY A 305 16.84 3.15 22.41
N GLY A 306 15.63 2.87 22.91
CA GLY A 306 14.65 3.85 23.37
C GLY A 306 14.53 5.08 22.46
N ILE A 307 14.89 6.24 22.98
CA ILE A 307 14.89 7.52 22.27
C ILE A 307 15.74 7.48 20.99
N PHE A 308 16.92 6.84 21.06
CA PHE A 308 17.85 6.82 19.92
C PHE A 308 17.35 5.93 18.79
N SER A 309 16.91 4.70 19.09
CA SER A 309 16.34 3.83 18.06
C SER A 309 15.06 4.42 17.49
N GLY A 310 14.22 5.03 18.34
CA GLY A 310 13.05 5.80 17.93
C GLY A 310 13.39 6.90 16.92
N PHE A 311 14.45 7.68 17.18
CA PHE A 311 14.90 8.73 16.26
C PHE A 311 15.33 8.17 14.90
N ILE A 312 16.18 7.13 14.91
CA ILE A 312 16.70 6.54 13.67
C ILE A 312 15.57 5.92 12.86
N ILE A 313 14.69 5.14 13.48
CA ILE A 313 13.55 4.53 12.79
C ILE A 313 12.66 5.62 12.20
N GLY A 314 12.23 6.61 13.00
CA GLY A 314 11.37 7.69 12.54
C GLY A 314 12.00 8.54 11.41
N ALA A 315 13.31 8.77 11.46
CA ALA A 315 14.00 9.57 10.44
C ALA A 315 14.19 8.83 9.11
N PHE A 316 14.51 7.53 9.16
CA PHE A 316 14.82 6.76 7.96
C PHE A 316 13.59 6.07 7.35
N PHE A 317 12.45 6.02 8.05
CA PHE A 317 11.25 5.38 7.50
C PHE A 317 10.65 6.17 6.33
N LEU A 318 10.75 7.51 6.33
CA LEU A 318 10.23 8.34 5.23
C LEU A 318 10.90 8.04 3.87
N PRO A 319 12.25 7.93 3.77
CA PRO A 319 12.92 7.37 2.59
C PRO A 319 12.40 6.00 2.16
N LEU A 320 12.09 5.10 3.09
CA LEU A 320 11.54 3.78 2.76
C LEU A 320 10.12 3.87 2.20
N VAL A 321 9.31 4.82 2.69
CA VAL A 321 7.98 5.12 2.14
C VAL A 321 8.10 5.64 0.72
N MET A 322 9.01 6.60 0.48
CA MET A 322 9.30 7.14 -0.87
C MET A 322 9.75 6.07 -1.86
N LEU A 323 10.45 5.02 -1.42
CA LEU A 323 10.86 3.90 -2.27
C LEU A 323 9.80 2.79 -2.36
N GLY A 324 8.68 2.89 -1.64
CA GLY A 324 7.69 1.82 -1.50
C GLY A 324 8.17 0.61 -0.70
N LEU A 325 9.42 0.63 -0.20
CA LEU A 325 10.04 -0.47 0.53
C LEU A 325 9.42 -0.67 1.92
N HIS A 326 8.70 0.32 2.44
CA HIS A 326 8.01 0.23 3.74
C HIS A 326 7.01 -0.94 3.84
N HIS A 327 6.45 -1.41 2.72
CA HIS A 327 5.56 -2.58 2.71
C HIS A 327 6.24 -3.89 3.11
N ILE A 328 7.58 -3.97 3.13
CA ILE A 328 8.29 -5.13 3.68
C ILE A 328 8.03 -5.30 5.18
N PHE A 329 7.70 -4.22 5.88
CA PHE A 329 7.44 -4.27 7.31
C PHE A 329 6.04 -4.79 7.63
N THR A 330 5.12 -4.82 6.67
CA THR A 330 3.76 -5.35 6.87
C THR A 330 3.76 -6.76 7.50
N PRO A 331 4.43 -7.78 6.93
CA PRO A 331 4.50 -9.11 7.56
C PRO A 331 5.14 -9.07 8.95
N ILE A 332 6.11 -8.19 9.17
CA ILE A 332 6.77 -8.02 10.47
C ILE A 332 5.80 -7.44 11.50
N HIS A 333 5.04 -6.40 11.14
CA HIS A 333 4.03 -5.80 12.01
C HIS A 333 2.97 -6.82 12.40
N ILE A 334 2.49 -7.61 11.44
CA ILE A 334 1.50 -8.64 11.70
C ILE A 334 2.08 -9.70 12.65
N GLU A 335 3.32 -10.11 12.43
CA GLU A 335 3.95 -11.10 13.29
C GLU A 335 4.13 -10.60 14.73
N MET A 336 4.48 -9.32 14.90
CA MET A 336 4.49 -8.69 16.21
C MET A 336 3.09 -8.66 16.85
N ILE A 337 2.05 -8.32 16.07
CA ILE A 337 0.66 -8.34 16.56
C ILE A 337 0.26 -9.75 17.01
N ASN A 338 0.54 -10.78 16.22
CA ASN A 338 0.20 -12.16 16.55
C ASN A 338 0.91 -12.65 17.83
N LYS A 339 2.17 -12.25 18.03
CA LYS A 339 2.97 -12.72 19.18
C LYS A 339 2.82 -11.87 20.44
N MET A 340 2.55 -10.58 20.29
CA MET A 340 2.59 -9.61 21.39
C MET A 340 1.28 -8.86 21.59
N GLY A 341 0.28 -9.09 20.75
CA GLY A 341 -0.97 -8.32 20.70
C GLY A 341 -0.86 -6.95 20.02
N ALA A 342 0.35 -6.43 19.81
CA ALA A 342 0.58 -5.14 19.18
C ALA A 342 1.95 -5.06 18.48
N THR A 343 2.05 -4.18 17.48
CA THR A 343 3.34 -3.78 16.89
C THR A 343 3.82 -2.46 17.46
N TYR A 344 4.92 -2.49 18.21
CA TYR A 344 5.57 -1.30 18.77
C TYR A 344 6.44 -0.55 17.75
N LEU A 345 6.72 -1.18 16.59
CA LEU A 345 7.48 -0.57 15.51
C LEU A 345 6.63 0.43 14.71
N LEU A 346 5.34 0.12 14.47
CA LEU A 346 4.48 0.92 13.60
C LEU A 346 4.27 2.35 14.12
N PRO A 347 3.98 2.60 15.41
CA PRO A 347 3.83 3.97 15.92
C PRO A 347 5.08 4.83 15.78
N ILE A 348 6.27 4.25 15.94
CA ILE A 348 7.56 4.95 15.72
C ILE A 348 7.71 5.29 14.23
N ALA A 349 7.51 4.30 13.36
CA ALA A 349 7.61 4.44 11.91
C ALA A 349 6.61 5.47 11.36
N ALA A 350 5.39 5.53 11.92
CA ALA A 350 4.34 6.47 11.53
C ALA A 350 4.74 7.94 11.72
N MET A 351 5.74 8.23 12.57
CA MET A 351 6.24 9.59 12.77
C MET A 351 6.90 10.17 11.51
N ALA A 352 7.38 9.33 10.58
CA ALA A 352 7.85 9.77 9.27
C ALA A 352 6.79 10.59 8.50
N GLY A 353 5.55 10.12 8.45
CA GLY A 353 4.43 10.86 7.84
C GLY A 353 4.09 12.12 8.62
N ALA A 354 4.26 12.09 9.95
CA ALA A 354 4.01 13.26 10.77
C ALA A 354 5.06 14.38 10.56
N GLY A 355 6.34 14.01 10.39
CA GLY A 355 7.40 14.93 9.99
C GLY A 355 7.11 15.64 8.67
N GLN A 356 6.49 14.95 7.70
CA GLN A 356 6.02 15.53 6.43
C GLN A 356 4.96 16.60 6.64
N VAL A 357 3.97 16.35 7.51
CA VAL A 357 2.95 17.35 7.85
C VAL A 357 3.58 18.59 8.47
N GLY A 358 4.52 18.43 9.39
CA GLY A 358 5.29 19.53 9.97
C GLY A 358 6.03 20.36 8.92
N ALA A 359 6.75 19.69 8.01
CA ALA A 359 7.46 20.34 6.92
C ALA A 359 6.51 21.10 5.98
N ALA A 360 5.37 20.51 5.65
CA ALA A 360 4.33 21.10 4.81
C ALA A 360 3.73 22.37 5.45
N LEU A 361 3.49 22.36 6.77
CA LEU A 361 3.04 23.54 7.52
C LEU A 361 4.10 24.66 7.50
N ALA A 362 5.39 24.31 7.62
CA ALA A 362 6.47 25.30 7.52
C ALA A 362 6.55 25.93 6.13
N LEU A 363 6.41 25.13 5.07
CA LEU A 363 6.34 25.62 3.69
C LEU A 363 5.13 26.53 3.49
N TRP A 364 3.96 26.16 4.00
CA TRP A 364 2.75 26.99 3.95
C TRP A 364 2.96 28.36 4.58
N VAL A 365 3.60 28.40 5.76
CA VAL A 365 3.83 29.63 6.51
C VAL A 365 4.94 30.48 5.90
N ARG A 366 5.99 29.86 5.36
CA ARG A 366 7.21 30.56 4.93
C ARG A 366 7.23 30.92 3.44
N CYS A 367 6.54 30.16 2.59
CA CYS A 367 6.45 30.39 1.15
C CYS A 367 5.11 31.05 0.77
N ARG A 368 4.68 32.06 1.52
CA ARG A 368 3.33 32.67 1.37
C ARG A 368 3.04 33.25 -0.02
N LYS A 369 4.08 33.63 -0.75
CA LYS A 369 4.00 34.27 -2.06
C LYS A 369 3.94 33.26 -3.22
N ASN A 370 4.38 32.02 -3.02
CA ASN A 370 4.39 30.98 -4.04
C ASN A 370 2.99 30.34 -4.13
N LYS A 371 2.16 30.81 -5.06
CA LYS A 371 0.75 30.38 -5.18
C LYS A 371 0.65 28.90 -5.56
N THR A 372 1.47 28.45 -6.50
CA THR A 372 1.50 27.08 -6.99
C THR A 372 1.81 26.07 -5.88
N LEU A 373 2.82 26.35 -5.06
CA LEU A 373 3.16 25.54 -3.90
C LEU A 373 2.05 25.55 -2.86
N ARG A 374 1.43 26.71 -2.62
CA ARG A 374 0.31 26.81 -1.67
C ARG A 374 -0.93 26.07 -2.13
N ASP A 375 -1.27 26.12 -3.41
CA ASP A 375 -2.41 25.37 -3.94
C ASP A 375 -2.18 23.86 -3.84
N THR A 376 -0.96 23.40 -4.13
CA THR A 376 -0.57 22.00 -3.95
C THR A 376 -0.67 21.57 -2.49
N LEU A 377 -0.13 22.37 -1.57
CA LEU A 377 -0.24 22.12 -0.14
C LEU A 377 -1.70 22.11 0.34
N LYS A 378 -2.58 22.90 -0.29
CA LYS A 378 -3.99 23.03 0.12
C LYS A 378 -4.74 21.73 -0.12
N GLY A 379 -4.39 21.03 -1.20
CA GLY A 379 -4.88 19.68 -1.51
C GLY A 379 -4.20 18.59 -0.69
N ALA A 380 -2.87 18.64 -0.55
CA ALA A 380 -2.10 17.56 0.03
C ALA A 380 -2.15 17.49 1.57
N LEU A 381 -2.21 18.64 2.25
CA LEU A 381 -2.04 18.71 3.71
C LEU A 381 -3.17 18.03 4.52
N PRO A 382 -4.47 18.20 4.18
CA PRO A 382 -5.55 17.50 4.90
C PRO A 382 -5.43 15.97 4.81
N VAL A 383 -5.08 15.47 3.63
CA VAL A 383 -4.92 14.03 3.35
C VAL A 383 -3.66 13.48 4.05
N GLY A 384 -2.59 14.28 4.11
CA GLY A 384 -1.37 13.98 4.88
C GLY A 384 -1.59 13.86 6.39
N ILE A 385 -2.46 14.70 6.98
CA ILE A 385 -2.83 14.60 8.41
C ILE A 385 -3.50 13.24 8.71
N LEU A 386 -4.31 12.75 7.75
CA LEU A 386 -4.96 11.44 7.80
C LEU A 386 -4.02 10.28 7.44
N GLY A 387 -2.71 10.51 7.34
CA GLY A 387 -1.71 9.46 7.18
C GLY A 387 -1.44 9.01 5.75
N ILE A 388 -2.06 9.64 4.76
CA ILE A 388 -1.82 9.39 3.33
C ILE A 388 -0.73 10.36 2.87
N GLY A 389 0.51 9.88 2.80
CA GLY A 389 1.70 10.70 2.65
C GLY A 389 2.10 11.02 1.22
N GLU A 390 1.63 10.27 0.23
CA GLU A 390 2.05 10.37 -1.17
C GLU A 390 1.88 11.77 -1.77
N PRO A 391 0.76 12.47 -1.56
CA PRO A 391 0.60 13.84 -2.04
C PRO A 391 1.65 14.82 -1.47
N LEU A 392 2.05 14.64 -0.20
CA LEU A 392 3.06 15.47 0.44
C LEU A 392 4.48 15.09 0.02
N ILE A 393 4.78 13.80 -0.14
CA ILE A 393 6.12 13.35 -0.55
C ILE A 393 6.38 13.80 -1.99
N TYR A 394 5.59 13.32 -2.94
CA TYR A 394 5.88 13.51 -4.36
C TYR A 394 5.35 14.82 -4.91
N GLY A 395 4.29 15.39 -4.32
CA GLY A 395 3.74 16.68 -4.75
C GLY A 395 4.48 17.88 -4.14
N VAL A 396 5.16 17.71 -3.01
CA VAL A 396 5.71 18.84 -2.24
C VAL A 396 7.17 18.62 -1.84
N THR A 397 7.45 17.73 -0.90
CA THR A 397 8.75 17.77 -0.20
C THR A 397 9.90 17.19 -1.01
N LEU A 398 9.67 16.14 -1.80
CA LEU A 398 10.68 15.49 -2.63
C LEU A 398 11.12 16.37 -3.81
N PRO A 399 10.20 16.97 -4.62
CA PRO A 399 10.61 17.91 -5.68
C PRO A 399 11.42 19.09 -5.15
N LEU A 400 11.09 19.58 -3.96
CA LEU A 400 11.82 20.68 -3.32
C LEU A 400 13.18 20.26 -2.73
N GLY A 401 13.47 18.95 -2.62
CA GLY A 401 14.72 18.38 -2.13
C GLY A 401 14.98 18.61 -0.64
N ARG A 402 15.29 19.84 -0.22
CA ARG A 402 15.64 20.16 1.18
C ARG A 402 14.51 19.88 2.17
N PRO A 403 13.23 20.23 1.89
CA PRO A 403 12.13 19.94 2.79
C PRO A 403 11.99 18.45 3.10
N PHE A 404 12.27 17.56 2.14
CA PHE A 404 12.23 16.11 2.36
C PHE A 404 13.16 15.67 3.49
N PHE A 405 14.43 16.08 3.46
CA PHE A 405 15.40 15.72 4.52
C PHE A 405 15.03 16.32 5.87
N THR A 406 14.52 17.56 5.90
CA THR A 406 14.07 18.17 7.16
C THR A 406 12.81 17.51 7.72
N ALA A 407 11.93 16.99 6.86
CA ALA A 407 10.79 16.18 7.26
C ALA A 407 11.24 14.85 7.87
N CYS A 408 12.28 14.21 7.32
CA CYS A 408 12.91 13.03 7.94
C CYS A 408 13.35 13.34 9.38
N LEU A 409 14.09 14.44 9.58
CA LEU A 409 14.52 14.84 10.93
C LEU A 409 13.32 15.11 11.87
N GLY A 410 12.24 15.70 11.35
CA GLY A 410 10.99 15.85 12.08
C GLY A 410 10.39 14.51 12.50
N GLY A 411 10.34 13.55 11.58
CA GLY A 411 9.91 12.18 11.88
C GLY A 411 10.80 11.49 12.91
N GLY A 412 12.10 11.76 12.88
CA GLY A 412 13.04 11.33 13.92
C GLY A 412 12.69 11.91 15.29
N VAL A 413 12.37 13.21 15.41
CA VAL A 413 11.96 13.81 16.69
C VAL A 413 10.71 13.15 17.25
N GLY A 414 9.69 12.93 16.42
CA GLY A 414 8.50 12.18 16.85
C GLY A 414 8.82 10.75 17.26
N GLY A 415 9.61 10.04 16.44
CA GLY A 415 10.01 8.67 16.70
C GLY A 415 10.80 8.55 18.01
N ALA A 416 11.67 9.51 18.31
CA ALA A 416 12.42 9.61 19.55
C ALA A 416 11.51 9.76 20.78
N VAL A 417 10.43 10.55 20.66
CA VAL A 417 9.43 10.70 21.72
C VAL A 417 8.67 9.40 21.93
N ILE A 418 8.19 8.76 20.86
CA ILE A 418 7.48 7.48 20.95
C ILE A 418 8.38 6.40 21.58
N GLY A 419 9.62 6.26 21.08
CA GLY A 419 10.60 5.31 21.61
C GLY A 419 11.05 5.64 23.03
N GLY A 420 11.06 6.91 23.43
CA GLY A 420 11.40 7.36 24.78
C GLY A 420 10.31 7.11 25.81
N ILE A 421 9.04 7.29 25.44
CA ILE A 421 7.90 6.90 26.29
C ILE A 421 7.88 5.37 26.43
N GLY A 422 8.14 4.66 25.33
CA GLY A 422 8.12 3.20 25.29
C GLY A 422 6.70 2.63 25.30
N HIS A 423 6.58 1.37 24.89
CA HIS A 423 5.33 0.59 24.95
C HIS A 423 4.10 1.18 24.22
N ILE A 424 4.29 2.15 23.31
CA ILE A 424 3.21 2.61 22.43
C ILE A 424 3.11 1.64 21.26
N GLY A 425 2.12 0.76 21.29
CA GLY A 425 1.86 -0.26 20.26
C GLY A 425 0.64 0.06 19.40
N ALA A 426 0.51 -0.61 18.25
CA ALA A 426 -0.70 -0.63 17.44
C ALA A 426 -1.24 -2.06 17.28
N THR A 427 -2.54 -2.26 17.44
CA THR A 427 -3.21 -3.57 17.40
C THR A 427 -3.52 -4.07 15.98
N ALA A 428 -3.40 -3.18 14.99
CA ALA A 428 -3.56 -3.51 13.57
C ALA A 428 -2.61 -2.67 12.70
N VAL A 429 -2.36 -3.14 11.49
CA VAL A 429 -1.69 -2.34 10.45
C VAL A 429 -2.71 -1.38 9.86
N GLY A 430 -2.38 -0.10 9.77
CA GLY A 430 -3.26 0.92 9.23
C GLY A 430 -2.49 2.15 8.74
N PRO A 431 -3.18 3.13 8.15
CA PRO A 431 -2.55 4.36 7.70
C PRO A 431 -2.05 5.18 8.90
N SER A 432 -0.97 5.95 8.68
CA SER A 432 -0.28 6.72 9.72
C SER A 432 -1.09 7.95 10.20
N GLY A 433 -0.47 8.92 10.88
CA GLY A 433 -1.17 10.15 11.26
C GLY A 433 -2.37 9.92 12.18
N TRP A 434 -3.44 10.69 12.00
CA TRP A 434 -4.62 10.61 12.88
C TRP A 434 -5.39 9.30 12.74
N SER A 435 -5.32 8.62 11.59
CA SER A 435 -6.02 7.36 11.40
C SER A 435 -5.40 6.20 12.20
N LEU A 436 -4.18 6.35 12.73
CA LEU A 436 -3.58 5.35 13.60
C LEU A 436 -4.06 5.45 15.05
N LEU A 437 -4.59 6.60 15.48
CA LEU A 437 -5.05 6.83 16.87
C LEU A 437 -5.99 5.74 17.40
N PRO A 438 -7.02 5.30 16.64
CA PRO A 438 -7.96 4.30 17.13
C PRO A 438 -7.34 2.90 17.28
N LEU A 439 -6.16 2.67 16.70
CA LEU A 439 -5.44 1.40 16.73
C LEU A 439 -4.40 1.31 17.84
N ILE A 440 -4.15 2.41 18.56
CA ILE A 440 -3.13 2.44 19.62
C ILE A 440 -3.56 1.54 20.79
N SER A 441 -2.69 0.60 21.15
CA SER A 441 -2.95 -0.37 22.23
C SER A 441 -2.86 0.27 23.61
N ASP A 442 -3.42 -0.43 24.61
CA ASP A 442 -3.20 -0.17 26.04
C ASP A 442 -3.55 1.26 26.50
N HIS A 443 -4.51 1.89 25.83
CA HIS A 443 -4.94 3.28 26.09
C HIS A 443 -3.80 4.31 25.99
N MET A 444 -2.72 3.99 25.27
CA MET A 444 -1.53 4.86 25.12
C MET A 444 -1.69 5.96 24.05
N TYR A 445 -2.94 6.30 23.67
CA TYR A 445 -3.25 7.27 22.62
C TYR A 445 -2.69 8.66 22.93
N LEU A 446 -2.66 9.08 24.21
CA LEU A 446 -2.03 10.36 24.59
C LEU A 446 -0.53 10.38 24.30
N GLY A 447 0.17 9.28 24.58
CA GLY A 447 1.59 9.14 24.25
C GLY A 447 1.83 9.23 22.74
N TYR A 448 0.97 8.59 21.94
CA TYR A 448 1.02 8.71 20.49
C TYR A 448 0.77 10.14 20.01
N ILE A 449 -0.22 10.84 20.57
CA ILE A 449 -0.51 12.26 20.25
C ILE A 449 0.70 13.15 20.54
N VAL A 450 1.37 12.95 21.67
CA VAL A 450 2.57 13.72 22.04
C VAL A 450 3.69 13.50 21.01
N GLY A 451 3.95 12.25 20.62
CA GLY A 451 4.91 11.95 19.55
C GLY A 451 4.54 12.55 18.21
N LEU A 452 3.26 12.49 17.84
CA LEU A 452 2.73 13.07 16.60
C LEU A 452 2.95 14.60 16.56
N PHE A 453 2.59 15.32 17.63
CA PHE A 453 2.84 16.76 17.72
C PHE A 453 4.33 17.08 17.76
N ALA A 454 5.15 16.29 18.44
CA ALA A 454 6.59 16.45 18.43
C ALA A 454 7.18 16.32 17.02
N ALA A 455 6.68 15.37 16.22
CA ALA A 455 7.06 15.24 14.81
C ALA A 455 6.63 16.45 13.98
N TYR A 456 5.41 16.96 14.19
CA TYR A 456 4.90 18.15 13.50
C TYR A 456 5.76 19.37 13.83
N ILE A 457 6.06 19.58 15.11
CA ILE A 457 6.91 20.68 15.58
C ILE A 457 8.33 20.53 15.04
N GLY A 458 8.92 19.33 15.13
CA GLY A 458 10.26 19.05 14.63
C GLY A 458 10.37 19.30 13.12
N GLY A 459 9.45 18.73 12.34
CA GLY A 459 9.38 18.94 10.88
C GLY A 459 9.20 20.41 10.56
N PHE A 460 8.30 21.11 11.27
CA PHE A 460 8.09 22.54 11.08
C PHE A 460 9.36 23.35 11.35
N VAL A 461 10.01 23.16 12.50
CA VAL A 461 11.19 23.92 12.90
C VAL A 461 12.35 23.67 11.94
N PHE A 462 12.66 22.41 11.62
CA PHE A 462 13.76 22.09 10.70
C PHE A 462 13.50 22.62 9.29
N THR A 463 12.29 22.45 8.75
CA THR A 463 11.96 22.96 7.42
C THR A 463 11.91 24.48 7.38
N TYR A 464 11.36 25.13 8.41
CA TYR A 464 11.30 26.58 8.50
C TYR A 464 12.71 27.16 8.51
N LEU A 465 13.61 26.66 9.35
CA LEU A 465 14.96 27.19 9.49
C LEU A 465 15.88 26.82 8.31
N PHE A 466 15.85 25.55 7.88
CA PHE A 466 16.87 24.98 6.98
C PHE A 466 16.31 24.43 5.66
N GLY A 467 15.02 24.13 5.61
CA GLY A 467 14.37 23.50 4.45
C GLY A 467 13.99 24.45 3.31
N THR A 468 13.95 25.78 3.53
CA THR A 468 13.44 26.74 2.54
C THR A 468 14.54 27.58 1.87
N THR A 469 14.58 27.58 0.54
CA THR A 469 15.48 28.45 -0.25
C THR A 469 14.84 29.81 -0.55
N LYS A 470 15.61 30.77 -1.10
CA LYS A 470 15.06 32.06 -1.52
C LYS A 470 14.14 31.93 -2.73
N ALA A 471 14.46 31.04 -3.68
CA ALA A 471 13.66 30.77 -4.87
C ALA A 471 12.25 30.31 -4.48
N MET A 472 12.15 29.26 -3.65
CA MET A 472 10.86 28.73 -3.15
C MET A 472 9.96 29.78 -2.49
N ARG A 473 10.55 30.82 -1.89
CA ARG A 473 9.83 31.87 -1.17
C ARG A 473 9.32 33.00 -2.09
N ASN A 474 9.94 33.18 -3.26
CA ASN A 474 9.77 34.36 -4.10
C ASN A 474 9.36 34.07 -5.55
N SER A 475 9.36 32.80 -6.00
CA SER A 475 8.81 32.40 -7.30
C SER A 475 7.46 31.70 -7.15
N ASP A 476 6.68 31.67 -8.23
CA ASP A 476 5.49 30.82 -8.39
C ASP A 476 5.83 29.45 -9.01
N THR A 477 7.12 29.13 -9.15
CA THR A 477 7.59 27.80 -9.59
C THR A 477 7.82 26.90 -8.37
N LEU A 478 7.72 25.58 -8.56
CA LEU A 478 7.88 24.58 -7.49
C LEU A 478 9.35 24.29 -7.10
N GLY A 479 10.27 25.22 -7.37
CA GLY A 479 11.72 25.00 -7.30
C GLY A 479 12.38 25.35 -8.63
N ASP A 480 13.70 25.23 -8.68
CA ASP A 480 14.49 25.24 -9.93
C ASP A 480 14.71 23.79 -10.39
#